data_AF-A0A535KAM4-F1
#
_entry.id   AF-A0A535KAM4-F1
#
_cell.length_a   1.000
_cell.length_b   1.000
_cell.length_c   1.000
_cell.angle_alpha   90.00
_cell.angle_beta   90.00
_cell.angle_gamma   90.00
#
_symmetry.space_group_name_H-M   'P 1'
#
loop_
_entity.id
_entity.type
_entity.pdbx_description
1 polymer ?
#
loop_
_entity_poly.entity_id
_entity_poly.type
_entity_poly.pdbx_seq_one_letter_code
_entity_poly.pdbx_strand_id
1 'polypeptide(L)'
;MVDGEPILLDVAGLTFGYAKQPLLYAVHLQVRAGEMLGLLGPNGSGKTTLLRLISGVILVNFLGSQTKHDQSIVQEAMQAAGIDTLAPRFFNELSGGERQRVIIAMALAQEPRLLLLDEPTSHLDIKYQVETLELVQRLNRERGVTVIAAMH
;
A
#
# COMPACT_ATOMS: atom_id res chain seq x y z
N MET A 1 10.43 4.70 -18.38
CA MET A 1 9.72 3.72 -19.23
C MET A 1 9.98 2.37 -18.61
N VAL A 2 8.92 1.62 -18.26
CA VAL A 2 8.98 0.36 -17.47
C VAL A 2 9.12 -0.88 -18.38
N ASP A 3 9.25 -0.66 -19.69
CA ASP A 3 9.44 -1.71 -20.68
C ASP A 3 10.76 -2.45 -20.44
N GLY A 4 10.65 -3.72 -20.02
CA GLY A 4 11.77 -4.60 -19.70
C GLY A 4 11.81 -5.07 -18.24
N GLU A 5 11.10 -4.40 -17.33
CA GLU A 5 11.03 -4.80 -15.92
C GLU A 5 10.17 -6.08 -15.74
N PRO A 6 10.51 -6.94 -14.75
CA PRO A 6 9.80 -8.19 -14.52
C PRO A 6 8.35 -7.94 -14.10
N ILE A 7 7.46 -8.84 -14.51
CA ILE A 7 6.07 -8.85 -14.07
C ILE A 7 6.04 -9.30 -12.60
N LEU A 8 5.48 -8.47 -11.72
CA LEU A 8 5.31 -8.81 -10.30
C LEU A 8 3.94 -9.38 -9.99
N LEU A 9 2.92 -9.02 -10.78
CA LEU A 9 1.56 -9.50 -10.65
C LEU A 9 0.97 -9.77 -12.03
N ASP A 10 0.38 -10.95 -12.21
CA ASP A 10 -0.38 -11.31 -13.40
C ASP A 10 -1.69 -11.98 -12.97
N VAL A 11 -2.81 -11.30 -13.22
CA VAL A 11 -4.17 -11.73 -12.93
C VAL A 11 -4.86 -11.97 -14.27
N ALA A 12 -5.33 -13.18 -14.52
CA ALA A 12 -6.03 -13.52 -15.75
C ALA A 12 -7.39 -14.16 -15.45
N GLY A 13 -8.47 -13.55 -15.94
CA GLY A 13 -9.82 -14.10 -15.90
C GLY A 13 -10.45 -14.14 -14.50
N LEU A 14 -9.99 -13.29 -13.57
CA LEU A 14 -10.47 -13.31 -12.19
C LEU A 14 -11.96 -12.94 -12.12
N THR A 15 -12.77 -13.89 -11.68
CA THR A 15 -14.21 -13.73 -11.45
C THR A 15 -14.48 -14.06 -9.99
N PHE A 16 -15.18 -13.17 -9.28
CA PHE A 16 -15.48 -13.34 -7.87
C PHE A 16 -16.83 -12.70 -7.54
N GLY A 17 -17.63 -13.31 -6.66
CA GLY A 17 -18.91 -12.75 -6.23
C GLY A 17 -19.34 -13.34 -4.90
N TYR A 18 -20.18 -12.61 -4.18
CA TYR A 18 -20.87 -13.12 -3.00
C TYR A 18 -22.23 -13.68 -3.44
N ALA A 19 -22.47 -14.96 -3.16
CA ALA A 19 -23.69 -15.68 -3.56
C ALA A 19 -23.93 -15.67 -5.10
N LYS A 20 -25.16 -15.40 -5.57
CA LYS A 20 -25.57 -15.57 -6.99
C LYS A 20 -25.21 -14.39 -7.91
N GLN A 21 -24.58 -13.32 -7.41
CA GLN A 21 -24.21 -12.17 -8.23
C GLN A 21 -22.68 -12.00 -8.30
N PRO A 22 -22.07 -12.01 -9.50
CA PRO A 22 -20.64 -11.72 -9.64
C PRO A 22 -20.38 -10.25 -9.29
N LEU A 23 -19.40 -10.01 -8.42
CA LEU A 23 -18.89 -8.68 -8.06
C LEU A 23 -17.73 -8.25 -8.96
N LEU A 24 -16.91 -9.22 -9.38
CA LEU A 24 -15.83 -9.11 -10.36
C LEU A 24 -16.09 -10.14 -11.45
N TYR A 25 -15.88 -9.77 -12.71
CA TYR A 25 -16.11 -10.65 -13.85
C TYR A 25 -14.94 -10.56 -14.84
N ALA A 26 -14.26 -11.69 -15.05
CA ALA A 26 -13.15 -11.84 -16.00
C ALA A 26 -12.13 -10.70 -15.95
N VAL A 27 -11.68 -10.32 -14.75
CA VAL A 27 -10.68 -9.27 -14.59
C VAL A 27 -9.31 -9.77 -15.05
N HIS A 28 -8.67 -9.02 -15.94
CA HIS A 28 -7.31 -9.21 -16.39
C HIS A 28 -6.46 -8.00 -15.98
N LEU A 29 -5.36 -8.24 -15.26
CA LEU A 29 -4.48 -7.19 -14.77
C LEU A 29 -3.04 -7.69 -14.71
N GLN A 30 -2.11 -6.98 -15.34
CA GLN A 30 -0.68 -7.24 -15.24
C GLN A 30 0.02 -6.01 -14.68
N VAL A 31 0.93 -6.19 -13.71
CA VAL A 31 1.70 -5.11 -13.09
C VAL A 31 3.18 -5.47 -13.04
N ARG A 32 4.02 -4.57 -13.51
CA ARG A 32 5.49 -4.71 -13.55
C ARG A 32 6.18 -4.02 -12.39
N ALA A 33 7.43 -4.40 -12.15
CA ALA A 33 8.27 -3.77 -11.13
C ALA A 33 8.40 -2.25 -11.41
N GLY A 34 8.21 -1.42 -10.39
CA GLY A 34 8.22 0.04 -10.50
C GLY A 34 6.95 0.68 -11.08
N GLU A 35 5.93 -0.08 -11.48
CA GLU A 35 4.66 0.52 -11.93
C GLU A 35 3.83 1.07 -10.77
N MET A 36 3.14 2.19 -11.01
CA MET A 36 2.12 2.73 -10.13
C MET A 36 0.77 2.70 -10.84
N LEU A 37 -0.18 1.94 -10.28
CA LEU A 37 -1.51 1.74 -10.84
C LEU A 37 -2.59 2.25 -9.88
N GLY A 38 -3.50 3.08 -10.40
CA GLY A 38 -4.72 3.49 -9.71
C GLY A 38 -5.92 2.64 -10.13
N LEU A 39 -6.61 2.02 -9.17
CA LEU A 39 -7.89 1.36 -9.37
C LEU A 39 -9.02 2.35 -9.05
N LEU A 40 -9.74 2.78 -10.09
CA LEU A 40 -10.85 3.74 -9.99
C LEU A 40 -12.20 3.03 -10.19
N GLY A 41 -13.21 3.46 -9.46
CA GLY A 41 -14.58 2.97 -9.61
C GLY A 41 -15.49 3.42 -8.47
N PRO A 42 -16.81 3.31 -8.61
CA PRO A 42 -17.75 3.72 -7.56
C PRO A 42 -17.63 2.84 -6.30
N ASN A 43 -18.24 3.29 -5.20
CA ASN A 43 -18.40 2.47 -4.00
C ASN A 43 -19.10 1.15 -4.35
N GLY A 44 -18.56 0.03 -3.85
CA GLY A 44 -19.10 -1.29 -4.14
C GLY A 44 -18.67 -1.91 -5.47
N SER A 45 -17.79 -1.27 -6.27
CA SER A 45 -17.27 -1.85 -7.53
C SER A 45 -16.30 -3.02 -7.36
N GLY A 46 -15.97 -3.39 -6.11
CA GLY A 46 -15.11 -4.53 -5.83
C GLY A 46 -13.60 -4.22 -5.70
N LYS A 47 -13.17 -2.95 -5.65
CA LYS A 47 -11.74 -2.56 -5.50
C LYS A 47 -11.05 -3.21 -4.29
N THR A 48 -11.63 -3.05 -3.09
CA THR A 48 -11.15 -3.71 -1.86
C THR A 48 -11.12 -5.22 -1.99
N THR A 49 -12.12 -5.81 -2.65
CA THR A 49 -12.18 -7.26 -2.88
C THR A 49 -11.05 -7.71 -3.80
N LEU A 50 -10.78 -6.97 -4.88
CA LEU A 50 -9.65 -7.24 -5.78
C LEU A 50 -8.31 -7.14 -5.03
N LEU A 51 -8.09 -6.08 -4.24
CA LEU A 51 -6.85 -5.93 -3.46
C LEU A 51 -6.66 -7.07 -2.45
N ARG A 52 -7.72 -7.50 -1.77
CA ARG A 52 -7.66 -8.64 -0.83
C ARG A 52 -7.36 -9.97 -1.52
N LEU A 53 -7.91 -10.19 -2.72
CA LEU A 53 -7.64 -11.40 -3.50
C LEU A 53 -6.20 -11.42 -4.01
N ILE A 54 -5.66 -10.26 -4.39
CA ILE A 54 -4.26 -10.10 -4.81
C ILE A 54 -3.31 -10.28 -3.62
N SER A 55 -3.67 -9.79 -2.42
CA SER A 55 -2.75 -9.73 -1.29
C SER A 55 -2.40 -11.08 -0.68
N GLY A 56 -3.18 -12.14 -0.91
CA GLY A 56 -2.89 -13.50 -0.43
C GLY A 56 -2.59 -13.61 1.07
N VAL A 57 -3.08 -12.64 1.86
CA VAL A 57 -2.78 -12.32 3.27
C VAL A 57 -1.77 -13.26 3.96
N ILE A 58 -0.53 -12.79 4.13
CA ILE A 58 0.43 -13.33 5.10
C ILE A 58 0.25 -12.58 6.43
N LEU A 59 -0.14 -13.31 7.48
CA LEU A 59 -0.09 -12.86 8.86
C LEU A 59 1.37 -12.94 9.35
N VAL A 60 1.94 -11.83 9.80
CA VAL A 60 3.27 -11.81 10.43
C VAL A 60 3.10 -12.06 11.93
N ASN A 61 3.78 -13.10 12.43
CA ASN A 61 3.80 -13.41 13.87
C ASN A 61 4.68 -12.42 14.64
N PHE A 62 4.16 -11.88 15.73
CA PHE A 62 4.83 -10.94 16.63
C PHE A 62 5.55 -11.70 17.75
N LEU A 63 6.75 -12.25 17.51
CA LEU A 63 7.54 -12.91 18.58
C LEU A 63 9.05 -12.73 18.37
N GLY A 64 9.64 -11.70 18.97
CA GLY A 64 11.10 -11.52 19.04
C GLY A 64 11.52 -10.22 19.72
N SER A 65 12.73 -10.19 20.29
CA SER A 65 13.38 -8.95 20.74
C SER A 65 13.98 -8.21 19.54
N GLN A 66 13.78 -6.90 19.46
CA GLN A 66 14.30 -6.06 18.39
C GLN A 66 15.83 -6.18 18.27
N THR A 67 16.33 -6.53 17.08
CA THR A 67 17.75 -6.52 16.74
C THR A 67 18.19 -5.12 16.28
N LYS A 68 19.51 -4.88 16.21
CA LYS A 68 20.04 -3.65 15.60
C LYS A 68 19.68 -3.51 14.12
N HIS A 69 19.50 -4.64 13.43
CA HIS A 69 19.07 -4.66 12.04
C HIS A 69 17.61 -4.19 11.92
N ASP A 70 16.73 -4.70 12.79
CA ASP A 70 15.32 -4.26 12.84
C ASP A 70 15.21 -2.76 13.14
N GLN A 71 16.06 -2.23 14.03
CA GLN A 71 16.12 -0.79 14.30
C GLN A 71 16.48 0.02 13.06
N SER A 72 17.46 -0.46 12.27
CA SER A 72 17.88 0.21 11.04
C SER A 72 16.75 0.25 10.01
N ILE A 73 16.06 -0.88 9.81
CA ILE A 73 14.94 -0.98 8.86
C ILE A 73 13.80 -0.05 9.26
N VAL A 74 13.42 -0.07 10.55
CA VAL A 74 12.36 0.81 11.07
C VAL A 74 12.74 2.27 10.90
N GLN A 75 13.97 2.65 11.23
CA GLN A 75 14.44 4.03 11.07
C GLN A 75 14.41 4.48 9.61
N GLU A 76 14.85 3.62 8.68
CA GLU A 76 14.81 3.93 7.25
C GLU A 76 13.37 4.09 6.74
N ALA A 77 12.46 3.22 7.17
CA ALA A 77 11.05 3.30 6.82
C ALA A 77 10.38 4.57 7.37
N MET A 78 10.73 4.98 8.59
CA MET A 78 10.27 6.23 9.18
C MET A 78 10.78 7.46 8.40
N GLN A 79 12.04 7.44 7.97
CA GLN A 79 12.62 8.50 7.12
C GLN A 79 11.91 8.57 5.78
N ALA A 80 11.66 7.41 5.16
CA ALA A 80 10.98 7.33 3.87
C ALA A 80 9.58 7.95 3.93
N ALA A 81 8.84 7.68 5.02
CA ALA A 81 7.51 8.21 5.28
C ALA A 81 7.51 9.66 5.81
N GLY A 82 8.66 10.19 6.23
CA GLY A 82 8.83 11.53 6.79
C GLY A 82 8.25 11.69 8.20
N ILE A 83 8.41 10.68 9.05
CA ILE A 83 7.79 10.61 10.39
C ILE A 83 8.80 10.43 11.54
N ASP A 84 10.08 10.69 11.29
CA ASP A 84 11.16 10.50 12.26
C ASP A 84 10.90 11.21 13.59
N THR A 85 10.34 12.42 13.50
CA THR A 85 10.02 13.27 14.64
C THR A 85 8.83 12.79 15.45
N LEU A 86 8.07 11.80 14.95
CA LEU A 86 6.89 11.24 15.61
C LEU A 86 7.21 10.05 16.52
N ALA A 87 8.43 9.50 16.43
CA ALA A 87 8.88 8.37 17.25
C ALA A 87 8.55 8.45 18.76
N PRO A 88 8.64 9.61 19.44
CA PRO A 88 8.34 9.69 20.88
C PRO A 88 6.85 9.77 21.21
N ARG A 89 5.95 9.93 20.23
CA ARG A 89 4.50 10.11 20.45
C ARG A 89 3.77 8.78 20.41
N PHE A 90 2.71 8.64 21.20
CA PHE A 90 1.83 7.48 21.10
C PHE A 90 0.95 7.57 19.86
N PHE A 91 0.61 6.41 19.28
CA PHE A 91 -0.18 6.35 18.04
C PHE A 91 -1.54 7.07 18.15
N ASN A 92 -2.17 7.05 19.32
CA ASN A 92 -3.45 7.73 19.58
C ASN A 92 -3.33 9.26 19.68
N GLU A 93 -2.12 9.80 19.85
CA GLU A 93 -1.85 11.24 19.90
C GLU A 93 -1.65 11.84 18.49
N LEU A 94 -1.51 11.00 17.47
CA LEU A 94 -1.24 11.40 16.10
C LEU A 94 -2.51 11.87 15.37
N SER A 95 -2.37 12.83 14.46
CA SER A 95 -3.42 13.21 13.50
C SER A 95 -3.73 12.06 12.52
N GLY A 96 -4.85 12.13 11.81
CA GLY A 96 -5.21 11.11 10.81
C GLY A 96 -4.13 10.91 9.74
N GLY A 97 -3.56 12.00 9.22
CA GLY A 97 -2.47 11.94 8.23
C GLY A 97 -1.17 11.38 8.81
N GLU A 98 -0.83 11.74 10.05
CA GLU A 98 0.34 11.18 10.76
C GLU A 98 0.19 9.67 10.96
N ARG A 99 -0.99 9.20 11.39
CA ARG A 99 -1.28 7.76 11.52
C ARG A 99 -1.15 7.02 10.19
N GLN A 100 -1.64 7.62 9.11
CA GLN A 100 -1.55 7.01 7.79
C GLN A 100 -0.08 6.85 7.34
N ARG A 101 0.76 7.86 7.56
CA ARG A 101 2.20 7.77 7.29
C ARG A 101 2.89 6.70 8.15
N VAL A 102 2.49 6.54 9.41
CA VAL A 102 2.97 5.44 10.28
C VAL A 102 2.59 4.08 9.68
N ILE A 103 1.36 3.90 9.20
CA ILE A 103 0.93 2.66 8.54
C ILE A 103 1.77 2.37 7.30
N ILE A 104 2.04 3.38 6.47
CA ILE A 104 2.92 3.25 5.31
C ILE A 104 4.34 2.87 5.74
N ALA A 105 4.91 3.51 6.77
CA ALA A 105 6.22 3.15 7.30
C ALA A 105 6.26 1.71 7.82
N MET A 106 5.23 1.25 8.53
CA MET A 106 5.14 -0.14 8.99
C MET A 106 5.13 -1.12 7.81
N ALA A 107 4.43 -0.81 6.72
CA ALA A 107 4.44 -1.62 5.52
C ALA A 107 5.82 -1.59 4.83
N LEU A 108 6.47 -0.43 4.74
CA LEU A 108 7.81 -0.28 4.14
C LEU A 108 8.90 -1.01 4.92
N ALA A 109 8.77 -1.11 6.23
CA ALA A 109 9.70 -1.86 7.08
C ALA A 109 9.70 -3.37 6.78
N GLN A 110 8.76 -3.87 5.97
CA GLN A 110 8.79 -5.24 5.44
C GLN A 110 9.57 -5.35 4.12
N GLU A 111 10.22 -4.26 3.68
CA GLU A 111 10.93 -4.14 2.41
C GLU A 111 10.11 -4.66 1.20
N PRO A 112 8.84 -4.21 1.04
CA PRO A 112 7.95 -4.80 0.05
C PRO A 112 8.36 -4.40 -1.37
N ARG A 113 8.28 -5.36 -2.30
CA ARG A 113 8.40 -5.09 -3.74
C ARG A 113 7.12 -4.50 -4.35
N LEU A 114 5.97 -4.77 -3.71
CA LEU A 114 4.64 -4.33 -4.12
C LEU A 114 3.85 -3.83 -2.90
N LEU A 115 3.36 -2.61 -2.96
CA LEU A 115 2.50 -2.00 -1.95
C LEU A 115 1.06 -1.93 -2.46
N LEU A 116 0.14 -2.56 -1.73
CA LEU A 116 -1.30 -2.52 -1.99
C LEU A 116 -1.95 -1.55 -1.02
N LEU A 117 -2.61 -0.52 -1.55
CA LEU A 117 -3.22 0.55 -0.76
C LEU A 117 -4.72 0.56 -1.00
N ASP A 118 -5.50 0.23 0.02
CA ASP A 118 -6.96 0.31 -0.04
C ASP A 118 -7.43 1.64 0.55
N GLU A 119 -7.93 2.52 -0.31
CA GLU A 119 -8.41 3.86 0.04
C GLU A 119 -7.45 4.66 0.96
N PRO A 120 -6.17 4.84 0.56
CA PRO A 120 -5.12 5.37 1.43
C PRO A 120 -5.34 6.82 1.85
N THR A 121 -6.28 7.52 1.23
CA THR A 121 -6.63 8.91 1.51
C THR A 121 -8.01 9.07 2.14
N SER A 122 -8.71 7.96 2.43
CA SER A 122 -10.04 8.02 3.04
C SER A 122 -9.99 8.66 4.43
N HIS A 123 -11.04 9.40 4.79
CA HIS A 123 -11.17 10.05 6.10
C HIS A 123 -10.08 11.08 6.44
N LEU A 124 -9.29 11.52 5.44
CA LEU A 124 -8.30 12.58 5.56
C LEU A 124 -8.79 13.89 4.95
N ASP A 125 -8.44 15.02 5.56
CA ASP A 125 -8.61 16.34 4.93
C ASP A 125 -7.73 16.46 3.68
N ILE A 126 -8.15 17.32 2.73
CA ILE A 126 -7.50 17.53 1.42
C ILE A 126 -5.98 17.68 1.52
N LYS A 127 -5.49 18.45 2.51
CA LYS A 127 -4.05 18.64 2.74
C LYS A 127 -3.33 17.30 2.92
N TYR A 128 -3.85 16.44 3.80
CA TYR A 128 -3.24 15.15 4.12
C TYR A 128 -3.42 14.11 3.00
N GLN A 129 -4.49 14.22 2.20
CA GLN A 129 -4.67 13.39 1.01
C GLN A 129 -3.54 13.64 0.00
N VAL A 130 -3.29 14.91 -0.34
CA VAL A 130 -2.23 15.32 -1.27
C VAL A 130 -0.87 14.84 -0.76
N GLU A 131 -0.59 15.13 0.50
CA GLU A 131 0.63 14.71 1.19
C GLU A 131 0.89 13.19 1.17
N THR A 132 -0.18 12.39 1.30
CA THR A 132 -0.10 10.92 1.25
C THR A 132 0.18 10.44 -0.18
N LEU A 133 -0.48 11.04 -1.17
CA LEU A 133 -0.24 10.70 -2.58
C LEU A 133 1.16 11.09 -3.04
N GLU A 134 1.66 12.26 -2.62
CA GLU A 134 3.03 12.70 -2.88
C GLU A 134 4.05 11.76 -2.26
N LEU A 135 3.81 11.28 -1.03
CA LEU A 135 4.65 10.27 -0.40
C LEU A 135 4.70 8.99 -1.24
N VAL A 136 3.55 8.46 -1.63
CA VAL A 136 3.45 7.22 -2.42
C VAL A 136 4.14 7.37 -3.78
N GLN A 137 3.93 8.49 -4.46
CA GLN A 137 4.61 8.79 -5.73
C GLN A 137 6.13 8.92 -5.56
N ARG A 138 6.58 9.54 -4.46
CA ARG A 138 8.01 9.65 -4.14
C ARG A 138 8.64 8.28 -3.92
N LEU A 139 7.99 7.41 -3.13
CA LEU A 139 8.46 6.04 -2.88
C LEU A 139 8.59 5.23 -4.18
N ASN A 140 7.59 5.32 -5.06
CA ASN A 140 7.65 4.67 -6.37
C ASN A 140 8.81 5.18 -7.22
N ARG A 141 8.99 6.51 -7.30
CA ARG A 141 10.00 7.15 -8.15
C ARG A 141 11.43 6.96 -7.65
N GLU A 142 11.64 7.09 -6.34
CA GLU A 142 12.98 7.10 -5.74
C GLU A 142 13.47 5.71 -5.32
N ARG A 143 12.54 4.84 -4.91
CA ARG A 143 12.87 3.49 -4.39
C ARG A 143 12.42 2.36 -5.31
N GLY A 144 11.73 2.65 -6.42
CA GLY A 144 11.27 1.65 -7.37
C GLY A 144 10.16 0.73 -6.84
N VAL A 145 9.51 1.10 -5.73
CA VAL A 145 8.42 0.31 -5.12
C VAL A 145 7.23 0.30 -6.07
N THR A 146 6.75 -0.88 -6.46
CA THR A 146 5.49 -1.01 -7.22
C THR A 146 4.30 -0.69 -6.33
N VAL A 147 3.33 0.07 -6.83
CA VAL A 147 2.15 0.47 -6.06
C VAL A 147 0.87 0.16 -6.82
N ILE A 148 -0.10 -0.44 -6.13
CA ILE A 148 -1.49 -0.51 -6.59
C ILE A 148 -2.36 0.16 -5.52
N ALA A 149 -3.07 1.22 -5.90
CA ALA A 149 -3.93 1.97 -4.98
C ALA A 149 -5.39 1.98 -5.45
N ALA A 150 -6.32 1.58 -4.58
CA ALA A 150 -7.75 1.77 -4.78
C ALA A 150 -8.17 3.18 -4.33
N MET A 151 -8.81 3.92 -5.23
CA MET A 151 -9.20 5.31 -5.01
C MET A 151 -10.65 5.56 -5.47
N HIS A 152 -11.22 6.67 -4.99
CA HIS A 152 -12.54 7.18 -5.40
C HIS A 152 -12.40 8.52 -6.10
#